data_AF-A0A6H2F7K6-F1
#
_entry.id   AF-A0A6H2F7K6-F1
#
_cell.length_a   1.000
_cell.length_b   1.000
_cell.length_c   1.000
_cell.angle_alpha   90.00
_cell.angle_beta   90.00
_cell.angle_gamma   90.00
#
_symmetry.space_group_name_H-M   'P 1'
#
loop_
_entity.id
_entity.type
_entity.pdbx_description
1 polymer ?
#
loop_
_entity_poly.entity_id
_entity_poly.type
_entity_poly.pdbx_seq_one_letter_code
_entity_poly.pdbx_strand_id
1 'polypeptide(L)'
;QYYQFQVIMKPPPNNIQELYLKSLKVLKLNLIENDIRFVEDNWENPTLGASGVGWEIWINGMEISQFTYFQQIGGLPCNPITGEITYGLERLGMYIQQVENIFNLVWSKNKNNLVTYGDILQQNELEQSDYNFNYADIKFLINCFQHYEKEVTFLLNLKNPLIFPAYDKVLKASHCFNLLESRRFLSNTERQRYILKLRNMTKSVVKKYYNYIK
;
A
#
# COMPACT_ATOMS: atom_id res chain seq x y z
N GLN A 1 -5.36 3.40 -10.07
CA GLN A 1 -5.33 2.17 -9.23
C GLN A 1 -4.26 1.22 -9.77
N TYR A 2 -3.63 0.37 -8.94
CA TYR A 2 -2.62 -0.59 -9.40
C TYR A 2 -2.54 -1.83 -8.48
N TYR A 3 -1.80 -2.86 -8.90
CA TYR A 3 -1.67 -4.16 -8.22
C TYR A 3 -0.29 -4.34 -7.59
N GLN A 4 -0.29 -4.62 -6.30
CA GLN A 4 0.90 -5.05 -5.56
C GLN A 4 0.86 -6.56 -5.34
N PHE A 5 2.02 -7.20 -5.41
CA PHE A 5 2.21 -8.52 -4.80
C PHE A 5 2.94 -8.32 -3.48
N GLN A 6 2.29 -8.69 -2.38
CA GLN A 6 2.79 -8.47 -1.03
C GLN A 6 3.40 -9.74 -0.44
N VAL A 7 4.61 -9.64 0.12
CA VAL A 7 5.23 -10.71 0.90
C VAL A 7 5.59 -10.18 2.28
N ILE A 8 5.13 -10.86 3.32
CA ILE A 8 5.46 -10.57 4.71
C ILE A 8 6.15 -11.79 5.32
N MET A 9 7.30 -11.59 5.96
CA MET A 9 8.07 -12.62 6.66
C MET A 9 8.44 -12.13 8.06
N LYS A 10 8.03 -12.89 9.08
CA LYS A 10 8.25 -12.55 10.48
C LYS A 10 8.72 -13.79 11.27
N PRO A 11 10.01 -13.89 11.65
CA PRO A 11 11.11 -13.00 11.29
C PRO A 11 11.51 -13.15 9.80
N PRO A 12 12.18 -12.13 9.21
CA PRO A 12 12.75 -12.27 7.87
C PRO A 12 13.91 -13.27 7.87
N PRO A 13 14.05 -14.10 6.82
CA PRO A 13 15.21 -14.98 6.68
C PRO A 13 16.48 -14.20 6.32
N ASN A 14 17.64 -14.69 6.74
CA ASN A 14 18.93 -14.04 6.46
C ASN A 14 19.24 -13.88 4.96
N ASN A 15 18.69 -14.77 4.12
CA ASN A 15 18.89 -14.77 2.66
C ASN A 15 17.70 -14.19 1.89
N ILE A 16 16.91 -13.30 2.51
CA ILE A 16 15.73 -12.68 1.88
C ILE A 16 16.02 -12.01 0.53
N GLN A 17 17.18 -11.33 0.37
CA GLN A 17 17.58 -10.75 -0.91
C GLN A 17 17.82 -11.82 -1.99
N GLU A 18 18.43 -12.95 -1.61
CA GLU A 18 18.64 -14.07 -2.52
C GLU A 18 17.32 -14.69 -2.97
N LEU A 19 16.36 -14.85 -2.05
CA LEU A 19 15.01 -15.36 -2.34
C LEU A 19 14.26 -14.44 -3.31
N TYR A 20 14.38 -13.13 -3.14
CA TYR A 20 13.83 -12.14 -4.06
C TYR A 20 14.48 -12.21 -5.44
N LEU A 21 15.81 -12.25 -5.53
CA LEU A 21 16.48 -12.37 -6.84
C LEU A 21 16.12 -13.69 -7.53
N LYS A 22 15.92 -14.78 -6.77
CA LYS A 22 15.38 -16.04 -7.30
C LYS A 22 13.94 -15.88 -7.81
N SER A 23 13.08 -15.12 -7.15
CA SER A 23 11.72 -14.87 -7.63
C SER A 23 11.71 -14.13 -8.97
N LEU A 24 12.60 -13.14 -9.15
CA LEU A 24 12.78 -12.45 -10.43
C LEU A 24 13.27 -13.40 -11.54
N LYS A 25 14.20 -14.32 -11.22
CA LYS A 25 14.66 -15.35 -12.19
C LYS A 25 13.53 -16.28 -12.63
N VAL A 26 12.62 -16.64 -11.73
CA VAL A 26 11.44 -17.46 -12.06
C VAL A 26 10.52 -16.72 -13.06
N LEU A 27 10.46 -15.40 -12.98
CA LEU A 27 9.77 -14.53 -13.94
C LEU A 27 10.56 -14.34 -15.26
N LYS A 28 11.65 -15.08 -15.47
CA LYS A 28 12.54 -15.04 -16.64
C LYS A 28 13.27 -13.72 -16.82
N LEU A 29 13.47 -12.96 -15.74
CA LEU A 29 14.35 -11.79 -15.77
C LEU A 29 15.81 -12.22 -15.69
N ASN A 30 16.60 -11.85 -16.69
CA ASN A 30 18.03 -12.10 -16.70
C ASN A 30 18.76 -11.08 -15.82
N LEU A 31 19.26 -11.50 -14.66
CA LEU A 31 19.92 -10.57 -13.73
C LEU A 31 21.34 -10.15 -14.14
N ILE A 32 21.90 -10.76 -15.21
CA ILE A 32 23.25 -10.41 -15.72
C ILE A 32 23.15 -9.29 -16.75
N GLU A 33 22.14 -9.36 -17.63
CA GLU A 33 21.89 -8.35 -18.66
C GLU A 33 21.23 -7.09 -18.09
N ASN A 34 20.60 -7.22 -16.92
CA ASN A 34 19.82 -6.15 -16.31
C ASN A 34 20.52 -5.62 -15.06
N ASP A 35 20.68 -4.30 -15.02
CA ASP A 35 21.29 -3.59 -13.91
C ASP A 35 20.27 -3.49 -12.77
N ILE A 36 20.41 -4.39 -11.79
CA ILE A 36 19.57 -4.42 -10.59
C ILE A 36 20.29 -3.73 -9.45
N ARG A 37 19.67 -2.69 -8.90
CA ARG A 37 20.23 -1.90 -7.81
C ARG A 37 19.31 -1.91 -6.59
N PHE A 38 19.92 -2.08 -5.42
CA PHE A 38 19.29 -1.89 -4.12
C PHE A 38 19.69 -0.50 -3.63
N VAL A 39 18.77 0.46 -3.77
CA VAL A 39 19.00 1.85 -3.38
C VAL A 39 18.41 2.04 -2.00
N GLU A 40 19.21 2.49 -1.03
CA GLU A 40 18.74 2.70 0.35
C GLU A 40 17.60 3.71 0.39
N ASP A 41 16.49 3.29 0.98
CA ASP A 41 15.32 4.15 1.21
C ASP A 41 14.62 3.73 2.52
N ASN A 42 14.48 4.70 3.42
CA ASN A 42 13.82 4.46 4.70
C ASN A 42 12.34 4.78 4.57
N TRP A 43 11.50 3.82 4.91
CA TRP A 43 10.06 3.94 4.76
C TRP A 43 9.40 4.44 6.05
N GLU A 44 8.53 5.44 5.94
CA GLU A 44 7.63 5.85 7.02
C GLU A 44 6.21 6.03 6.50
N ASN A 45 5.24 5.48 7.23
CA ASN A 45 3.84 5.83 7.06
C ASN A 45 3.29 6.45 8.35
N PRO A 46 3.09 7.77 8.38
CA PRO A 46 2.65 8.44 9.59
C PRO A 46 1.23 8.07 9.99
N THR A 47 0.32 7.79 9.05
CA THR A 47 -1.06 7.40 9.36
C THR A 47 -1.15 6.03 10.04
N LEU A 48 -0.22 5.12 9.72
CA LEU A 48 -0.12 3.81 10.36
C LEU A 48 0.75 3.84 11.62
N GLY A 49 1.49 4.93 11.85
CA GLY A 49 2.53 4.97 12.90
C GLY A 49 3.56 3.85 12.69
N ALA A 50 3.89 3.58 11.42
CA ALA A 50 4.79 2.51 11.03
C ALA A 50 6.04 3.12 10.38
N SER A 51 7.20 2.53 10.68
CA SER A 51 8.45 2.91 10.03
C SER A 51 9.40 1.72 9.95
N GLY A 52 10.27 1.76 8.95
CA GLY A 52 11.23 0.72 8.67
C GLY A 52 12.43 1.25 7.88
N VAL A 53 13.44 0.40 7.80
CA VAL A 53 14.62 0.63 6.96
C VAL A 53 14.62 -0.36 5.82
N GLY A 54 15.14 0.00 4.66
CA GLY A 54 15.04 -0.88 3.51
C GLY A 54 15.68 -0.34 2.25
N TRP A 55 15.17 -0.83 1.12
CA TRP A 55 15.66 -0.47 -0.20
C TRP A 55 14.52 -0.35 -1.20
N GLU A 56 14.63 0.64 -2.08
CA GLU A 56 13.98 0.59 -3.39
C GLU A 56 14.81 -0.31 -4.30
N ILE A 57 14.12 -1.19 -5.04
CA ILE A 57 14.77 -2.06 -6.03
C ILE A 57 14.51 -1.53 -7.43
N TRP A 58 15.59 -1.17 -8.11
CA TRP A 58 15.56 -0.62 -9.45
C TRP A 58 16.10 -1.63 -10.46
N ILE A 59 15.45 -1.73 -11.63
CA ILE A 59 15.93 -2.48 -12.79
C ILE A 59 16.04 -1.54 -14.00
N ASN A 60 17.24 -1.39 -14.56
CA ASN A 60 17.51 -0.52 -15.72
C ASN A 60 16.87 0.89 -15.61
N GLY A 61 16.88 1.49 -14.41
CA GLY A 61 16.32 2.82 -14.18
C GLY A 61 14.81 2.87 -13.91
N MET A 62 14.14 1.74 -13.68
CA MET A 62 12.75 1.68 -13.21
C MET A 62 12.65 0.97 -11.85
N GLU A 63 12.07 1.61 -10.86
CA GLU A 63 11.76 1.02 -9.56
C GLU A 63 10.67 -0.06 -9.69
N ILE A 64 10.94 -1.30 -9.30
CA ILE A 64 10.03 -2.45 -9.46
C ILE A 64 9.58 -3.08 -8.15
N SER A 65 10.25 -2.81 -7.03
CA SER A 65 9.88 -3.37 -5.73
C SER A 65 10.41 -2.51 -4.58
N GLN A 66 9.75 -2.59 -3.43
CA GLN A 66 10.23 -2.04 -2.15
C GLN A 66 10.55 -3.18 -1.19
N PHE A 67 11.70 -3.08 -0.53
CA PHE A 67 12.03 -3.84 0.67
C PHE A 67 11.85 -2.96 1.91
N THR A 68 11.19 -3.47 2.94
CA THR A 68 11.06 -2.77 4.22
C THR A 68 11.25 -3.74 5.39
N TYR A 69 12.18 -3.45 6.30
CA TYR A 69 12.23 -4.08 7.61
C TYR A 69 11.56 -3.18 8.63
N PHE A 70 10.32 -3.51 8.99
CA PHE A 70 9.56 -2.77 9.97
C PHE A 70 10.23 -2.81 11.35
N GLN A 71 10.54 -1.61 11.85
CA GLN A 71 11.04 -1.38 13.20
C GLN A 71 9.88 -1.12 14.17
N GLN A 72 8.84 -0.42 13.69
CA GLN A 72 7.61 -0.17 14.46
C GLN A 72 6.37 -0.23 13.56
N ILE A 73 5.23 -0.61 14.14
CA ILE A 73 3.91 -0.57 13.53
C ILE A 73 2.91 -0.12 14.59
N GLY A 74 2.04 0.85 14.28
CA GLY A 74 1.10 1.41 15.25
C GLY A 74 1.79 2.02 16.48
N GLY A 75 3.02 2.53 16.32
CA GLY A 75 3.85 3.05 17.41
C GLY A 75 4.34 2.01 18.42
N LEU A 76 4.18 0.71 18.13
CA LEU A 76 4.77 -0.37 18.92
C LEU A 76 6.01 -0.93 18.20
N PRO A 77 7.11 -1.22 18.92
CA PRO A 77 8.28 -1.85 18.33
C PRO A 77 7.95 -3.27 17.85
N CYS A 78 8.46 -3.65 16.68
CA CYS A 78 8.32 -5.00 16.16
C CYS A 78 9.26 -5.96 16.89
N ASN A 79 8.71 -7.06 17.41
CA ASN A 79 9.50 -8.13 18.03
C ASN A 79 8.94 -9.51 17.64
N PRO A 80 9.65 -10.31 16.82
CA PRO A 80 10.84 -9.92 16.03
C PRO A 80 10.48 -8.88 14.95
N ILE A 81 11.50 -8.29 14.31
CA ILE A 81 11.31 -7.42 13.14
C ILE A 81 10.54 -8.16 12.05
N THR A 82 9.82 -7.42 11.22
CA THR A 82 9.04 -7.97 10.10
C THR A 82 9.66 -7.49 8.80
N GLY A 83 10.05 -8.42 7.93
CA GLY A 83 10.48 -8.10 6.58
C GLY A 83 9.29 -8.08 5.63
N GLU A 84 9.25 -7.07 4.79
CA GLU A 84 8.25 -6.85 3.75
C GLU A 84 8.93 -6.73 2.39
N ILE A 85 8.35 -7.37 1.40
CA ILE A 85 8.69 -7.15 -0.01
C ILE A 85 7.38 -6.81 -0.74
N THR A 86 7.38 -5.68 -1.41
CA THR A 86 6.24 -5.18 -2.18
C THR A 86 6.64 -5.10 -3.65
N TYR A 87 6.06 -5.92 -4.52
CA TYR A 87 6.35 -5.88 -5.96
C TYR A 87 5.32 -5.01 -6.70
N GLY A 88 5.79 -4.12 -7.58
CA GLY A 88 4.96 -3.38 -8.52
C GLY A 88 4.69 -4.23 -9.76
N LEU A 89 3.52 -4.88 -9.83
CA LEU A 89 3.24 -5.90 -10.83
C LEU A 89 3.17 -5.34 -12.25
N GLU A 90 2.64 -4.13 -12.43
CA GLU A 90 2.53 -3.53 -13.76
C GLU A 90 3.89 -3.11 -14.29
N ARG A 91 4.76 -2.54 -13.45
CA ARG A 91 6.14 -2.19 -13.85
C ARG A 91 6.94 -3.44 -14.21
N LEU A 92 6.84 -4.50 -13.41
CA LEU A 92 7.44 -5.80 -13.73
C LEU A 92 6.88 -6.38 -15.04
N GLY A 93 5.55 -6.34 -15.21
CA GLY A 93 4.89 -6.83 -16.41
C GLY A 93 5.33 -6.07 -17.66
N MET A 94 5.36 -4.74 -17.59
CA MET A 94 5.79 -3.87 -18.68
C MET A 94 7.20 -4.20 -19.11
N TYR A 95 8.09 -4.41 -18.13
CA TYR A 95 9.46 -4.79 -18.38
C TYR A 95 9.58 -6.17 -19.05
N ILE A 96 8.92 -7.19 -18.51
CA ILE A 96 8.97 -8.57 -19.03
C ILE A 96 8.40 -8.63 -20.45
N GLN A 97 7.34 -7.87 -20.73
CA GLN A 97 6.67 -7.84 -22.03
C GLN A 97 7.26 -6.80 -22.99
N GLN A 98 8.25 -6.02 -22.56
CA GLN A 98 8.90 -4.96 -23.34
C GLN A 98 7.90 -3.95 -23.91
N VAL A 99 6.95 -3.50 -23.08
CA VAL A 99 5.97 -2.47 -23.46
C VAL A 99 6.20 -1.20 -22.65
N GLU A 100 6.19 -0.05 -23.32
CA GLU A 100 6.42 1.27 -22.69
C GLU A 100 5.14 1.87 -22.09
N ASN A 101 3.98 1.42 -22.56
CA ASN A 101 2.68 1.87 -22.07
C ASN A 101 1.98 0.76 -21.30
N ILE A 102 1.63 1.03 -20.05
CA ILE A 102 0.88 0.12 -19.16
C ILE A 102 -0.41 -0.41 -19.81
N PHE A 103 -1.13 0.40 -20.59
CA PHE A 103 -2.39 -0.02 -21.21
C PHE A 103 -2.19 -1.05 -22.33
N ASN A 104 -0.98 -1.16 -22.88
CA ASN A 104 -0.63 -2.17 -23.88
C ASN A 104 -0.17 -3.49 -23.22
N LEU A 105 -0.02 -3.54 -21.90
CA LEU A 105 0.37 -4.74 -21.17
C LEU A 105 -0.65 -5.85 -21.42
N VAL A 106 -0.20 -7.02 -21.86
CA VAL A 106 -1.06 -8.17 -22.05
C VAL A 106 -1.45 -8.73 -20.69
N TRP A 107 -2.74 -8.63 -20.36
CA TRP A 107 -3.31 -9.18 -19.14
C TRP A 107 -3.53 -10.69 -19.29
N SER A 108 -4.11 -11.11 -20.41
CA SER A 108 -4.30 -12.52 -20.73
C SER A 108 -4.34 -12.76 -22.23
N LYS A 109 -3.87 -13.94 -22.65
CA LYS A 109 -3.86 -14.35 -24.06
C LYS A 109 -4.28 -15.81 -24.17
N ASN A 110 -5.27 -16.09 -25.00
CA ASN A 110 -5.59 -17.44 -25.45
C ASN A 110 -5.51 -17.50 -26.99
N LYS A 111 -5.88 -18.64 -27.61
CA LYS A 111 -5.72 -18.84 -29.07
C LYS A 111 -6.49 -17.82 -29.92
N ASN A 112 -7.61 -17.30 -29.42
CA ASN A 112 -8.52 -16.46 -30.19
C ASN A 112 -8.63 -15.03 -29.67
N ASN A 113 -8.27 -14.80 -28.40
CA ASN A 113 -8.48 -13.53 -27.71
C ASN A 113 -7.21 -13.06 -27.02
N LEU A 114 -6.92 -11.77 -27.19
CA LEU A 114 -5.92 -11.01 -26.47
C LEU A 114 -6.67 -9.98 -25.62
N VAL A 115 -6.41 -9.95 -24.32
CA VAL A 115 -6.94 -8.92 -23.41
C VAL A 115 -5.76 -8.16 -22.86
N THR A 116 -5.76 -6.85 -23.07
CA THR A 116 -4.78 -5.92 -22.54
C THR A 116 -5.25 -5.32 -21.21
N TYR A 117 -4.32 -4.71 -20.48
CA TYR A 117 -4.64 -3.94 -19.29
C TYR A 117 -5.56 -2.76 -19.61
N GLY A 118 -5.40 -2.15 -20.80
CA GLY A 118 -6.26 -1.08 -21.31
C GLY A 118 -7.71 -1.50 -21.44
N ASP A 119 -7.96 -2.69 -22.00
CA ASP A 119 -9.30 -3.25 -22.19
C ASP A 119 -10.08 -3.40 -20.87
N ILE A 120 -9.36 -3.58 -19.75
CA ILE A 120 -9.97 -3.80 -18.43
C ILE A 120 -10.04 -2.51 -17.61
N LEU A 121 -8.98 -1.69 -17.62
CA LEU A 121 -8.77 -0.66 -16.60
C LEU A 121 -8.64 0.76 -17.15
N GLN A 122 -8.49 0.97 -18.45
CA GLN A 122 -8.32 2.33 -18.98
C GLN A 122 -9.54 3.21 -18.70
N GLN A 123 -10.75 2.70 -18.97
CA GLN A 123 -11.98 3.44 -18.70
C GLN A 123 -12.15 3.72 -17.20
N ASN A 124 -11.88 2.71 -16.35
CA ASN A 124 -11.93 2.88 -14.91
C ASN A 124 -10.93 3.95 -14.43
N GLU A 125 -9.70 3.98 -14.95
CA GLU A 125 -8.71 4.98 -14.56
C GLU A 125 -9.14 6.40 -14.95
N LEU A 126 -9.75 6.58 -16.12
CA LEU A 126 -10.31 7.86 -16.54
C LEU A 126 -11.44 8.32 -15.63
N GLU A 127 -12.43 7.46 -15.38
CA GLU A 127 -13.59 7.78 -14.54
C GLU A 127 -13.20 8.00 -13.07
N GLN A 128 -12.32 7.17 -12.52
CA GLN A 128 -11.83 7.32 -11.15
C GLN A 128 -11.00 8.60 -11.00
N SER A 129 -10.17 8.94 -12.00
CA SER A 129 -9.43 10.20 -11.98
C SER A 129 -10.38 11.40 -11.97
N ASP A 130 -11.37 11.41 -12.86
CA ASP A 130 -12.33 12.51 -12.95
C ASP A 130 -13.15 12.64 -11.65
N TYR A 131 -13.61 11.51 -11.09
CA TYR A 131 -14.27 11.50 -9.78
C TYR A 131 -13.37 12.05 -8.67
N ASN A 132 -12.15 11.50 -8.52
CA ASN A 132 -11.22 11.86 -7.44
C ASN A 132 -10.79 13.32 -7.50
N PHE A 133 -10.59 13.86 -8.70
CA PHE A 133 -10.09 15.22 -8.88
C PHE A 133 -11.19 16.27 -9.01
N ASN A 134 -12.37 15.94 -9.52
CA ASN A 134 -13.39 16.94 -9.85
C ASN A 134 -14.71 16.76 -9.10
N TYR A 135 -15.21 15.52 -8.96
CA TYR A 135 -16.59 15.28 -8.52
C TYR A 135 -16.78 14.76 -7.09
N ALA A 136 -15.74 14.24 -6.44
CA ALA A 136 -15.88 13.68 -5.10
C ALA A 136 -16.44 14.73 -4.11
N ASP A 137 -17.55 14.38 -3.45
CA ASP A 137 -18.26 15.29 -2.53
C ASP A 137 -17.48 15.45 -1.22
N ILE A 138 -16.85 16.61 -1.08
CA ILE A 138 -16.04 17.00 0.06
C ILE A 138 -16.83 16.95 1.37
N LYS A 139 -18.07 17.45 1.40
CA LYS A 139 -18.88 17.50 2.63
C LYS A 139 -19.23 16.09 3.10
N PHE A 140 -19.63 15.23 2.15
CA PHE A 140 -19.89 13.83 2.43
C PHE A 140 -18.64 13.12 2.96
N LEU A 141 -17.48 13.28 2.32
CA LEU A 141 -16.22 12.65 2.74
C LEU A 141 -15.78 13.08 4.15
N ILE A 142 -15.92 14.36 4.49
CA ILE A 142 -15.64 14.86 5.85
C ILE A 142 -16.57 14.19 6.87
N ASN A 143 -17.87 14.11 6.56
CA ASN A 143 -18.84 13.46 7.45
C ASN A 143 -18.53 11.98 7.62
N CYS A 144 -18.23 11.26 6.53
CA CYS A 144 -17.81 9.85 6.58
C CYS A 144 -16.58 9.65 7.47
N PHE A 145 -15.54 10.47 7.28
CA PHE A 145 -14.33 10.39 8.11
C PHE A 145 -14.68 10.53 9.60
N GLN A 146 -15.46 11.55 9.96
CA GLN A 146 -15.85 11.80 11.34
C GLN A 146 -16.71 10.66 11.92
N HIS A 147 -17.60 10.07 11.12
CA HIS A 147 -18.40 8.93 11.55
C HIS A 147 -17.54 7.69 11.75
N TYR A 148 -16.61 7.39 10.84
CA TYR A 148 -15.68 6.28 11.01
C TYR A 148 -14.79 6.46 12.25
N GLU A 149 -14.33 7.68 12.55
CA GLU A 149 -13.57 7.98 13.76
C GLU A 149 -14.35 7.70 15.06
N LYS A 150 -15.63 8.12 15.10
CA LYS A 150 -16.53 7.80 16.22
C LYS A 150 -16.78 6.30 16.34
N GLU A 151 -16.98 5.64 15.20
CA GLU A 151 -17.26 4.20 15.14
C GLU A 151 -16.09 3.36 15.64
N VAL A 152 -14.85 3.69 15.25
CA VAL A 152 -13.63 3.06 15.79
C VAL A 152 -13.63 3.14 17.32
N THR A 153 -13.88 4.33 17.85
CA THR A 153 -13.88 4.58 19.30
C THR A 153 -14.97 3.77 20.01
N PHE A 154 -16.18 3.75 19.44
CA PHE A 154 -17.30 2.97 19.97
C PHE A 154 -16.99 1.47 20.00
N LEU A 155 -16.57 0.90 18.87
CA LEU A 155 -16.31 -0.54 18.72
C LEU A 155 -15.19 -1.04 19.66
N LEU A 156 -14.16 -0.23 19.91
CA LEU A 156 -13.06 -0.58 20.81
C LEU A 156 -13.41 -0.45 22.31
N ASN A 157 -14.49 0.27 22.64
CA ASN A 157 -14.95 0.53 24.01
C ASN A 157 -16.15 -0.34 24.44
N LEU A 158 -16.65 -1.20 23.55
CA LEU A 158 -17.61 -2.24 23.92
C LEU A 158 -17.04 -3.14 25.03
N LYS A 159 -17.93 -3.73 25.83
CA LYS A 159 -17.56 -4.73 26.85
C LYS A 159 -16.70 -5.85 26.24
N ASN A 160 -17.06 -6.28 25.03
CA ASN A 160 -16.26 -7.16 24.18
C ASN A 160 -15.82 -6.36 22.93
N PRO A 161 -14.58 -5.84 22.88
CA PRO A 161 -14.12 -5.01 21.77
C PRO A 161 -14.15 -5.73 20.42
N LEU A 162 -14.63 -5.03 19.39
CA LEU A 162 -14.68 -5.53 18.01
C LEU A 162 -13.50 -4.95 17.20
N ILE A 163 -12.34 -5.59 17.33
CA ILE A 163 -11.04 -5.08 16.84
C ILE A 163 -10.97 -5.03 15.31
N PHE A 164 -11.29 -6.13 14.62
CA PHE A 164 -11.23 -6.17 13.15
C PHE A 164 -12.25 -5.23 12.50
N PRO A 165 -13.52 -5.18 12.96
CA PRO A 165 -14.46 -4.16 12.47
C PRO A 165 -13.97 -2.73 12.71
N ALA A 166 -13.33 -2.45 13.85
CA ALA A 166 -12.73 -1.13 14.09
C ALA A 166 -11.59 -0.84 13.09
N TYR A 167 -10.74 -1.83 12.79
CA TYR A 167 -9.69 -1.68 11.78
C TYR A 167 -10.27 -1.36 10.39
N ASP A 168 -11.35 -2.02 9.97
CA ASP A 168 -12.02 -1.72 8.70
C ASP A 168 -12.50 -0.26 8.62
N LYS A 169 -12.95 0.32 9.75
CA LYS A 169 -13.32 1.74 9.80
C LYS A 169 -12.09 2.65 9.66
N VAL A 170 -10.94 2.26 10.18
CA VAL A 170 -9.67 2.98 9.95
C VAL A 170 -9.31 2.98 8.47
N LEU A 171 -9.43 1.84 7.78
CA LEU A 171 -9.17 1.75 6.34
C LEU A 171 -10.12 2.65 5.54
N LYS A 172 -11.42 2.65 5.88
CA LYS A 172 -12.40 3.52 5.24
C LYS A 172 -12.13 5.01 5.51
N ALA A 173 -11.75 5.38 6.73
CA ALA A 173 -11.35 6.74 7.06
C ALA A 173 -10.09 7.17 6.29
N SER A 174 -9.11 6.29 6.16
CA SER A 174 -7.88 6.53 5.38
C SER A 174 -8.21 6.75 3.90
N HIS A 175 -9.12 5.96 3.33
CA HIS A 175 -9.57 6.17 1.96
C HIS A 175 -10.29 7.52 1.77
N CYS A 176 -11.20 7.90 2.69
CA CYS A 176 -11.84 9.22 2.66
C CYS A 176 -10.81 10.36 2.73
N PHE A 177 -9.78 10.22 3.58
CA PHE A 177 -8.69 11.18 3.65
C PHE A 177 -7.94 11.31 2.32
N ASN A 178 -7.59 10.20 1.68
CA ASN A 178 -6.91 10.22 0.38
C ASN A 178 -7.76 10.93 -0.70
N LEU A 179 -9.08 10.71 -0.73
CA LEU A 179 -9.97 11.42 -1.66
C LEU A 179 -10.02 12.94 -1.39
N LEU A 180 -10.05 13.34 -0.11
CA LEU A 180 -9.97 14.75 0.27
C LEU A 180 -8.63 15.39 -0.15
N GLU A 181 -7.53 14.64 -0.06
CA GLU A 181 -6.21 15.06 -0.55
C GLU A 181 -6.20 15.22 -2.08
N SER A 182 -6.77 14.25 -2.81
CA SER A 182 -6.86 14.31 -4.28
C SER A 182 -7.67 15.51 -4.76
N ARG A 183 -8.75 15.87 -4.06
CA ARG A 183 -9.53 17.10 -4.33
C ARG A 183 -8.77 18.40 -4.01
N ARG A 184 -7.54 18.33 -3.49
CA ARG A 184 -6.71 19.47 -3.07
C ARG A 184 -7.44 20.41 -2.11
N PHE A 185 -8.35 19.85 -1.31
CA PHE A 185 -9.19 20.61 -0.41
C PHE A 185 -8.46 20.97 0.90
N LEU A 186 -7.57 20.09 1.36
CA LEU A 186 -6.92 20.23 2.66
C LEU A 186 -5.73 21.19 2.58
N SER A 187 -5.72 22.18 3.47
CA SER A 187 -4.50 22.93 3.78
C SER A 187 -3.45 22.03 4.45
N ASN A 188 -2.18 22.46 4.47
CA ASN A 188 -1.10 21.74 5.16
C ASN A 188 -1.46 21.45 6.63
N THR A 189 -2.05 22.42 7.34
CA THR A 189 -2.46 22.27 8.73
C THR A 189 -3.57 21.23 8.90
N GLU A 190 -4.57 21.25 8.01
CA GLU A 190 -5.65 20.27 8.05
C GLU A 190 -5.16 18.87 7.71
N ARG A 191 -4.28 18.73 6.71
CA ARG A 191 -3.63 17.46 6.36
C ARG A 191 -2.95 16.85 7.58
N GLN A 192 -2.13 17.62 8.30
CA GLN A 192 -1.46 17.13 9.52
C GLN A 192 -2.46 16.71 10.60
N ARG A 193 -3.57 17.45 10.76
CA ARG A 193 -4.64 17.07 11.70
C ARG A 193 -5.29 15.74 11.33
N TYR A 194 -5.59 15.50 10.06
CA TYR A 194 -6.16 14.22 9.60
C TYR A 194 -5.18 13.06 9.77
N ILE A 195 -3.90 13.26 9.44
CA ILE A 195 -2.83 12.27 9.66
C ILE A 195 -2.75 11.90 11.15
N LEU A 196 -2.77 12.88 12.04
CA LEU A 196 -2.74 12.63 13.49
C LEU A 196 -3.97 11.82 13.96
N LYS A 197 -5.17 12.15 13.46
CA LYS A 197 -6.40 11.40 13.78
C LYS A 197 -6.31 9.95 13.31
N LEU A 198 -5.89 9.72 12.06
CA LEU A 198 -5.67 8.37 11.52
C LEU A 198 -4.65 7.61 12.38
N ARG A 199 -3.52 8.24 12.70
CA ARG A 199 -2.48 7.67 13.55
C ARG A 199 -3.03 7.27 14.93
N ASN A 200 -3.86 8.10 15.55
CA ASN A 200 -4.46 7.81 16.87
C ASN A 200 -5.47 6.65 16.80
N MET A 201 -6.29 6.59 15.75
CA MET A 201 -7.20 5.46 15.54
C MET A 201 -6.42 4.16 15.33
N THR A 202 -5.43 4.16 14.44
CA THR A 202 -4.57 3.00 14.19
C THR A 202 -3.88 2.53 15.46
N LYS A 203 -3.25 3.43 16.22
CA LYS A 203 -2.60 3.12 17.50
C LYS A 203 -3.58 2.46 18.49
N SER A 204 -4.82 2.95 18.55
CA SER A 204 -5.85 2.40 19.45
C SER A 204 -6.23 0.97 19.05
N VAL A 205 -6.41 0.71 17.75
CA VAL A 205 -6.68 -0.64 17.22
C VAL A 205 -5.49 -1.56 17.49
N VAL A 206 -4.27 -1.13 17.17
CA VAL A 206 -3.04 -1.93 17.36
C VAL A 206 -2.85 -2.27 18.84
N LYS A 207 -3.04 -1.33 19.76
CA LYS A 207 -2.95 -1.59 21.21
C LYS A 207 -3.97 -2.63 21.68
N LYS A 208 -5.22 -2.52 21.22
CA LYS A 208 -6.28 -3.49 21.55
C LYS A 208 -5.99 -4.88 20.96
N TYR A 209 -5.55 -4.94 19.71
CA TYR A 209 -5.13 -6.19 19.06
C TYR A 209 -3.96 -6.85 19.79
N TYR A 210 -2.92 -6.08 20.10
CA TYR A 210 -1.73 -6.59 20.77
C TYR A 210 -2.03 -7.14 22.16
N ASN A 211 -2.94 -6.50 22.91
CA ASN A 211 -3.40 -7.02 24.21
C ASN A 211 -4.32 -8.23 24.07
N TYR A 212 -5.06 -8.37 22.96
CA TYR A 212 -5.93 -9.51 22.71
C TYR A 212 -5.15 -10.78 22.35
N ILE A 213 -4.04 -10.65 21.63
CA ILE A 213 -3.19 -11.79 21.23
C ILE A 213 -2.13 -12.18 22.27
N LYS A 214 -2.00 -11.41 23.35
CA LYS A 214 -1.12 -11.71 24.49
C LYS A 214 -1.86 -12.55 25.52
#